data_AF-A0A2K2V4Z8-F1
#
_entry.id   AF-A0A2K2V4Z8-F1
#
_cell.length_a   1.000
_cell.length_b   1.000
_cell.length_c   1.000
_cell.angle_alpha   90.00
_cell.angle_beta   90.00
_cell.angle_gamma   90.00
#
_symmetry.space_group_name_H-M   'P 1'
#
loop_
_entity.id
_entity.type
_entity.pdbx_description
1 polymer ?
#
loop_
_entity_poly.entity_id
_entity_poly.type
_entity_poly.pdbx_seq_one_letter_code
_entity_poly.pdbx_strand_id
1 'polypeptide(L)'
;PEGMWEQVLEALKEVEKRTGKKFGDVNNPLLVSVRSGAKFSMPGMMDTVLNLGLNDESAQGLIKLTQNERFVYDAYRRFIQMFGKIVLGIPAELFDKAFDEYKEKVGAKLDTDLTAEHLKEIVSIFKEIVKKETGKDFPTEPLEQLRLAIGAVFSSWNNKRAIDYRNYNKIPHNLGTAVNIVTMVFGNMGFDSGTGVAFTRDPATGEKKFFGEFLFNAQGEDVVAGIRTPLKVEELKEKMPEIYNQLVDIAQRLERYYRDMQDIEFTVERGKLWMLQTRSGKRTAQAAVKVAVDMAEEGIISKEEAVLRVEPSQIDQLLHRQIDPSAKVTVIAKGLNASPGAATGKAVFDADKAKEWAA
;
A
#
# COMPACT_ATOMS: atom_id res chain seq x y z
N PRO A 1 14.79 -24.65 -5.60
CA PRO A 1 15.54 -25.61 -6.45
C PRO A 1 17.03 -25.40 -6.24
N GLU A 2 17.89 -26.36 -6.62
CA GLU A 2 19.34 -26.18 -6.60
C GLU A 2 19.73 -24.92 -7.40
N GLY A 3 20.68 -24.13 -6.89
CA GLY A 3 21.15 -22.89 -7.51
C GLY A 3 20.24 -21.66 -7.33
N MET A 4 18.98 -21.84 -6.91
CA MET A 4 18.05 -20.72 -6.76
C MET A 4 18.47 -19.76 -5.63
N TRP A 5 18.94 -20.31 -4.51
CA TRP A 5 19.31 -19.47 -3.36
C TRP A 5 20.54 -18.62 -3.68
N GLU A 6 21.50 -19.19 -4.40
CA GLU A 6 22.70 -18.50 -4.87
C GLU A 6 22.33 -17.32 -5.79
N GLN A 7 21.37 -17.52 -6.71
CA GLN A 7 20.84 -16.44 -7.56
C GLN A 7 20.14 -15.34 -6.75
N VAL A 8 19.39 -15.70 -5.71
CA VAL A 8 18.77 -14.72 -4.80
C VAL A 8 19.84 -13.88 -4.10
N LEU A 9 20.90 -14.52 -3.60
CA LEU A 9 22.00 -13.83 -2.93
C LEU A 9 22.79 -12.92 -3.89
N GLU A 10 23.00 -13.36 -5.14
CA GLU A 10 23.63 -12.54 -6.18
C GLU A 10 22.79 -11.31 -6.54
N ALA A 11 21.49 -11.48 -6.73
CA ALA A 11 20.57 -10.37 -6.99
C ALA A 11 20.50 -9.41 -5.79
N LEU A 12 20.51 -9.93 -4.56
CA LEU A 12 20.52 -9.11 -3.35
C LEU A 12 21.78 -8.22 -3.28
N LYS A 13 22.96 -8.74 -3.64
CA LYS A 13 24.20 -7.95 -3.72
C LYS A 13 24.11 -6.79 -4.71
N GLU A 14 23.42 -6.99 -5.84
CA GLU A 14 23.20 -5.90 -6.79
C GLU A 14 22.25 -4.83 -6.21
N VAL A 15 21.24 -5.23 -5.43
CA VAL A 15 20.38 -4.28 -4.68
C VAL A 15 21.20 -3.51 -3.64
N GLU A 16 22.05 -4.18 -2.87
CA GLU A 16 22.96 -3.54 -1.90
C GLU A 16 23.85 -2.51 -2.60
N LYS A 17 24.48 -2.88 -3.71
CA LYS A 17 25.34 -2.00 -4.50
C LYS A 17 24.60 -0.77 -5.02
N ARG A 18 23.38 -0.95 -5.56
CA ARG A 18 22.57 0.16 -6.11
C ARG A 18 22.00 1.08 -5.04
N THR A 19 21.73 0.55 -3.85
CA THR A 19 21.14 1.33 -2.74
C THR A 19 22.21 1.94 -1.84
N GLY A 20 23.44 1.42 -1.85
CA GLY A 20 24.48 1.79 -0.91
C GLY A 20 24.20 1.31 0.53
N LYS A 21 23.18 0.46 0.71
CA LYS A 21 22.76 -0.15 1.97
C LYS A 21 23.22 -1.61 1.97
N LYS A 22 23.38 -2.23 3.14
CA LYS A 22 23.79 -3.64 3.26
C LYS A 22 22.80 -4.42 4.11
N PHE A 23 22.41 -5.60 3.63
CA PHE A 23 21.39 -6.43 4.27
C PHE A 23 21.95 -7.04 5.56
N GLY A 24 21.31 -6.70 6.68
CA GLY A 24 21.80 -7.03 8.02
C GLY A 24 22.92 -6.13 8.56
N ASP A 25 23.21 -5.00 7.92
CA ASP A 25 24.18 -4.05 8.48
C ASP A 25 23.59 -3.26 9.66
N VAL A 26 24.40 -3.07 10.69
CA VAL A 26 23.98 -2.42 11.95
C VAL A 26 24.00 -0.89 11.90
N ASN A 27 24.60 -0.29 10.87
CA ASN A 27 24.73 1.15 10.73
C ASN A 27 23.88 1.70 9.58
N ASN A 28 23.88 1.02 8.43
CA ASN A 28 23.10 1.37 7.25
C ASN A 28 22.32 0.17 6.70
N PRO A 29 21.32 -0.33 7.45
CA PRO A 29 20.59 -1.54 7.11
C PRO A 29 19.83 -1.38 5.79
N LEU A 30 20.00 -2.35 4.90
CA LEU A 30 19.05 -2.61 3.81
C LEU A 30 17.86 -3.37 4.40
N LEU A 31 16.67 -2.78 4.30
CA LEU A 31 15.41 -3.48 4.56
C LEU A 31 14.72 -3.74 3.22
N VAL A 32 13.99 -4.84 3.11
CA VAL A 32 13.26 -5.20 1.89
C VAL A 32 11.80 -5.50 2.19
N SER A 33 10.96 -5.31 1.18
CA SER A 33 9.65 -5.94 1.11
C SER A 33 9.72 -7.20 0.26
N VAL A 34 8.97 -8.21 0.68
CA VAL A 34 8.78 -9.46 -0.07
C VAL A 34 7.30 -9.53 -0.46
N ARG A 35 7.04 -9.45 -1.76
CA ARG A 35 5.69 -9.37 -2.34
C ARG A 35 5.49 -10.50 -3.33
N SER A 36 4.34 -11.14 -3.24
CA SER A 36 3.91 -12.12 -4.24
C SER A 36 3.46 -11.43 -5.54
N GLY A 37 3.64 -12.09 -6.68
CA GLY A 37 3.30 -11.54 -7.99
C GLY A 37 2.96 -12.63 -9.00
N ALA A 38 1.67 -12.84 -9.25
CA ALA A 38 1.19 -13.80 -10.25
C ALA A 38 1.01 -13.15 -11.63
N LYS A 39 0.95 -13.97 -12.68
CA LYS A 39 0.68 -13.53 -14.06
C LYS A 39 -0.64 -12.75 -14.18
N PHE A 40 -1.67 -13.19 -13.44
CA PHE A 40 -2.98 -12.55 -13.39
C PHE A 40 -3.17 -11.86 -12.04
N SER A 41 -3.88 -10.74 -12.03
CA SER A 41 -4.17 -10.01 -10.80
C SER A 41 -5.06 -10.85 -9.88
N MET A 42 -4.63 -11.01 -8.63
CA MET A 42 -5.34 -11.75 -7.59
C MET A 42 -5.42 -10.89 -6.30
N PRO A 43 -6.22 -9.81 -6.31
CA PRO A 43 -6.24 -8.82 -5.22
C PRO A 43 -6.68 -9.45 -3.90
N GLY A 44 -5.90 -9.17 -2.84
CA GLY A 44 -6.16 -9.67 -1.49
C GLY A 44 -5.87 -11.15 -1.29
N MET A 45 -5.44 -11.90 -2.31
CA MET A 45 -5.17 -13.34 -2.20
C MET A 45 -3.73 -13.66 -1.79
N MET A 46 -2.89 -12.63 -1.75
CA MET A 46 -1.44 -12.74 -1.87
C MET A 46 -0.80 -11.84 -0.81
N ASP A 47 0.01 -12.44 0.06
CA ASP A 47 0.58 -11.77 1.22
C ASP A 47 1.82 -10.94 0.85
N THR A 48 2.07 -9.92 1.67
CA THR A 48 3.23 -9.02 1.59
C THR A 48 3.87 -8.91 2.96
N VAL A 49 5.19 -9.05 3.01
CA VAL A 49 5.98 -8.79 4.21
C VAL A 49 6.79 -7.52 3.97
N LEU A 50 6.62 -6.51 4.81
CA LEU A 50 7.41 -5.27 4.77
C LEU A 50 8.48 -5.29 5.88
N ASN A 51 9.48 -4.42 5.75
CA ASN A 51 10.55 -4.22 6.74
C ASN A 51 11.37 -5.49 7.06
N LEU A 52 11.42 -6.44 6.12
CA LEU A 52 12.23 -7.64 6.28
C LEU A 52 13.71 -7.25 6.35
N GLY A 53 14.43 -7.82 7.33
CA GLY A 53 15.78 -7.46 7.71
C GLY A 53 15.86 -6.76 9.05
N LEU A 54 14.72 -6.37 9.64
CA LEU A 54 14.68 -5.81 10.99
C LEU A 54 14.99 -6.88 12.05
N ASN A 55 15.89 -6.51 12.94
CA ASN A 55 16.27 -7.19 14.16
C ASN A 55 16.71 -6.15 15.20
N ASP A 56 17.11 -6.57 16.40
CA ASP A 56 17.48 -5.63 17.46
C ASP A 56 18.65 -4.72 17.07
N GLU A 57 19.62 -5.22 16.30
CA GLU A 57 20.80 -4.46 15.88
C GLU A 57 20.52 -3.47 14.75
N SER A 58 19.86 -3.93 13.68
CA SER A 58 19.44 -3.09 12.56
C SER A 58 18.41 -2.04 12.99
N ALA A 59 17.59 -2.33 14.00
CA ALA A 59 16.74 -1.32 14.64
C ALA A 59 17.59 -0.19 15.23
N GLN A 60 18.68 -0.48 15.96
CA GLN A 60 19.57 0.58 16.45
C GLN A 60 20.21 1.40 15.32
N GLY A 61 20.61 0.75 14.23
CA GLY A 61 21.10 1.45 13.03
C GLY A 61 20.06 2.40 12.45
N LEU A 62 18.83 1.90 12.28
CA LEU A 62 17.73 2.68 11.74
C LEU A 62 17.33 3.85 12.67
N ILE A 63 17.40 3.66 13.99
CA ILE A 63 17.15 4.74 14.97
C ILE A 63 18.17 5.87 14.76
N LYS A 64 19.47 5.55 14.60
CA LYS A 64 20.52 6.55 14.36
C LYS A 64 20.29 7.31 13.05
N LEU A 65 19.85 6.60 12.00
CA LEU A 65 19.60 7.21 10.68
C LEU A 65 18.35 8.08 10.65
N THR A 66 17.28 7.66 11.33
CA THR A 66 15.97 8.32 11.28
C THR A 66 15.80 9.35 12.38
N GLN A 67 16.59 9.27 13.46
CA GLN A 67 16.38 9.98 14.72
C GLN A 67 14.94 9.83 15.25
N ASN A 68 14.30 8.69 14.94
CA ASN A 68 12.90 8.46 15.23
C ASN A 68 12.70 7.06 15.82
N GLU A 69 12.99 6.94 17.11
CA GLU A 69 12.93 5.66 17.83
C GLU A 69 11.52 5.06 17.83
N ARG A 70 10.50 5.90 18.01
CA ARG A 70 9.09 5.50 17.96
C ARG A 70 8.73 4.85 16.62
N PHE A 71 9.15 5.44 15.50
CA PHE A 71 8.94 4.85 14.18
C PHE A 71 9.60 3.47 14.05
N VAL A 72 10.86 3.34 14.47
CA VAL A 72 11.59 2.09 14.25
C VAL A 72 10.96 0.93 15.03
N TYR A 73 10.56 1.14 16.29
CA TYR A 73 9.87 0.09 17.02
C TYR A 73 8.44 -0.15 16.52
N ASP A 74 7.76 0.86 15.97
CA ASP A 74 6.48 0.63 15.27
C ASP A 74 6.66 -0.23 14.01
N ALA A 75 7.68 0.06 13.20
CA ALA A 75 8.03 -0.75 12.04
C ALA A 75 8.43 -2.18 12.45
N TYR A 76 9.14 -2.33 13.57
CA TYR A 76 9.60 -3.61 14.07
C TYR A 76 8.46 -4.47 14.63
N ARG A 77 7.55 -3.92 15.45
CA ARG A 77 6.38 -4.68 15.91
C ARG A 77 5.47 -5.09 14.76
N ARG A 78 5.28 -4.21 13.76
CA ARG A 78 4.54 -4.53 12.53
C ARG A 78 5.22 -5.65 11.76
N PHE A 79 6.55 -5.60 11.62
CA PHE A 79 7.32 -6.66 10.98
C PHE A 79 7.13 -8.00 11.67
N ILE A 80 7.28 -8.06 13.00
CA ILE A 80 7.11 -9.31 13.75
C ILE A 80 5.69 -9.87 13.58
N GLN A 81 4.68 -9.01 13.66
CA GLN A 81 3.28 -9.42 13.46
C GLN A 81 3.03 -9.95 12.04
N MET A 82 3.46 -9.21 11.01
CA MET A 82 3.30 -9.62 9.61
C MET A 82 4.05 -10.93 9.32
N PHE A 83 5.30 -11.02 9.76
CA PHE A 83 6.14 -12.20 9.56
C PHE A 83 5.59 -13.39 10.34
N GLY A 84 5.19 -13.20 11.59
CA GLY A 84 4.55 -14.22 12.43
C GLY A 84 3.30 -14.78 11.76
N LYS A 85 2.42 -13.90 11.28
CA LYS A 85 1.19 -14.29 10.58
C LYS A 85 1.45 -15.01 9.26
N ILE A 86 2.22 -14.37 8.38
CA ILE A 86 2.34 -14.78 6.97
C ILE A 86 3.35 -15.92 6.81
N VAL A 87 4.48 -15.83 7.50
CA VAL A 87 5.62 -16.72 7.29
C VAL A 87 5.63 -17.86 8.30
N LEU A 88 5.26 -17.58 9.55
CA LEU A 88 5.23 -18.58 10.62
C LEU A 88 3.84 -19.18 10.86
N GLY A 89 2.79 -18.67 10.19
CA GLY A 89 1.43 -19.20 10.26
C GLY A 89 0.73 -18.96 11.60
N ILE A 90 1.18 -17.99 12.39
CA ILE A 90 0.62 -17.65 13.70
C ILE A 90 -0.70 -16.88 13.51
N PRO A 91 -1.79 -17.21 14.23
CA PRO A 91 -3.03 -16.45 14.16
C PRO A 91 -2.82 -14.96 14.47
N ALA A 92 -3.36 -14.08 13.62
CA ALA A 92 -3.17 -12.63 13.74
C ALA A 92 -3.79 -12.08 15.04
N GLU A 93 -4.88 -12.72 15.48
CA GLU A 93 -5.68 -12.35 16.64
C GLU A 93 -4.86 -12.39 17.94
N LEU A 94 -3.80 -13.21 18.00
CA LEU A 94 -2.91 -13.26 19.15
C LEU A 94 -2.10 -11.97 19.30
N PHE A 95 -1.61 -11.44 18.18
CA PHE A 95 -0.88 -10.17 18.16
C PHE A 95 -1.83 -8.99 18.39
N ASP A 96 -2.98 -8.98 17.74
CA ASP A 96 -3.97 -7.91 17.85
C ASP A 96 -4.47 -7.80 19.31
N LYS A 97 -4.84 -8.93 19.92
CA LYS A 97 -5.27 -8.97 21.31
C LYS A 97 -4.18 -8.48 22.27
N ALA A 98 -2.94 -8.95 22.12
CA ALA A 98 -1.85 -8.52 22.98
C ALA A 98 -1.54 -7.02 22.85
N PHE A 99 -1.69 -6.47 21.64
CA PHE A 99 -1.50 -5.06 21.38
C PHE A 99 -2.62 -4.21 21.99
N ASP A 100 -3.88 -4.62 21.85
CA ASP A 100 -5.03 -3.93 22.44
C ASP A 100 -5.00 -4.00 23.97
N GLU A 101 -4.69 -5.16 24.56
CA GLU A 101 -4.49 -5.29 26.01
C GLU A 101 -3.38 -4.37 26.53
N TYR A 102 -2.28 -4.23 25.77
CA TYR A 102 -1.20 -3.31 26.14
C TYR A 102 -1.66 -1.85 26.05
N LYS A 103 -2.39 -1.46 25.00
CA LYS A 103 -2.96 -0.10 24.87
C LYS A 103 -3.89 0.23 26.04
N GLU A 104 -4.79 -0.68 26.39
CA GLU A 104 -5.68 -0.51 27.54
C GLU A 104 -4.89 -0.34 28.85
N LYS A 105 -3.85 -1.16 29.06
CA LYS A 105 -2.98 -1.09 30.24
C LYS A 105 -2.31 0.28 30.41
N VAL A 106 -1.91 0.93 29.31
CA VAL A 106 -1.24 2.24 29.34
C VAL A 106 -2.20 3.42 29.12
N GLY A 107 -3.51 3.16 28.97
CA GLY A 107 -4.53 4.18 28.75
C GLY A 107 -4.47 4.85 27.37
N ALA A 108 -3.81 4.23 26.38
CA ALA A 108 -3.76 4.71 25.01
C ALA A 108 -5.09 4.44 24.28
N LYS A 109 -5.65 5.43 23.60
CA LYS A 109 -6.89 5.27 22.82
C LYS A 109 -6.60 4.96 21.36
N LEU A 110 -5.51 5.52 20.85
CA LEU A 110 -5.02 5.34 19.49
C LEU A 110 -3.61 4.75 19.53
N ASP A 111 -3.25 4.02 18.48
CA ASP A 111 -1.89 3.48 18.30
C ASP A 111 -0.82 4.60 18.26
N THR A 112 -1.22 5.81 17.86
CA THR A 112 -0.36 7.00 17.87
C THR A 112 -0.07 7.55 19.27
N ASP A 113 -0.84 7.15 20.27
CA ASP A 113 -0.62 7.56 21.67
C ASP A 113 0.52 6.75 22.31
N LEU A 114 0.98 5.66 21.67
CA LEU A 114 2.07 4.82 22.16
C LEU A 114 3.44 5.48 21.92
N THR A 115 4.24 5.58 22.99
CA THR A 115 5.61 6.08 22.94
C THR A 115 6.57 5.03 22.37
N ALA A 116 7.84 5.42 22.17
CA ALA A 116 8.89 4.50 21.74
C ALA A 116 9.10 3.35 22.75
N GLU A 117 9.06 3.67 24.04
CA GLU A 117 9.22 2.71 25.14
C GLU A 117 8.08 1.68 25.15
N HIS A 118 6.84 2.14 24.98
CA HIS A 118 5.68 1.26 24.85
C HIS A 118 5.84 0.29 23.67
N LEU A 119 6.24 0.80 22.50
CA LEU A 119 6.42 -0.02 21.30
C LEU A 119 7.59 -1.01 21.45
N LYS A 120 8.64 -0.65 22.18
CA LYS A 120 9.76 -1.55 22.51
C LYS A 120 9.31 -2.70 23.43
N GLU A 121 8.43 -2.43 24.40
CA GLU A 121 7.81 -3.49 25.21
C GLU A 121 6.92 -4.39 24.35
N ILE A 122 6.12 -3.83 23.45
CA ILE A 122 5.27 -4.58 22.51
C ILE A 122 6.11 -5.48 21.61
N VAL A 123 7.26 -5.00 21.10
CA VAL A 123 8.21 -5.84 20.33
C VAL A 123 8.62 -7.07 21.13
N SER A 124 8.94 -6.90 22.42
CA SER A 124 9.29 -8.01 23.31
C SER A 124 8.11 -8.99 23.47
N ILE A 125 6.90 -8.47 23.71
CA ILE A 125 5.68 -9.28 23.83
C ILE A 125 5.42 -10.08 22.55
N PHE A 126 5.58 -9.47 21.37
CA PHE A 126 5.36 -10.14 20.10
C PHE A 126 6.40 -11.24 19.83
N LYS A 127 7.66 -11.04 20.22
CA LYS A 127 8.68 -12.11 20.18
C LYS A 127 8.32 -13.28 21.09
N GLU A 128 7.79 -13.01 22.28
CA GLU A 128 7.32 -14.07 23.19
C GLU A 128 6.11 -14.84 22.61
N ILE A 129 5.18 -14.16 21.93
CA ILE A 129 4.10 -14.84 21.19
C ILE A 129 4.70 -15.79 20.15
N VAL A 130 5.67 -15.32 19.36
CA VAL A 130 6.35 -16.17 18.36
C VAL A 130 7.00 -17.39 19.01
N LYS A 131 7.70 -17.20 20.13
CA LYS A 131 8.35 -18.27 20.89
C LYS A 131 7.34 -19.30 21.41
N LYS A 132 6.23 -18.83 21.96
CA LYS A 132 5.17 -19.67 22.51
C LYS A 132 4.50 -20.51 21.42
N GLU A 133 4.17 -19.91 20.28
CA GLU A 133 3.39 -20.56 19.23
C GLU A 133 4.25 -21.47 18.32
N THR A 134 5.53 -21.15 18.15
CA THR A 134 6.43 -21.92 17.25
C THR A 134 7.44 -22.79 17.99
N GLY A 135 7.61 -22.59 19.30
CA GLY A 135 8.67 -23.20 20.11
C GLY A 135 10.08 -22.66 19.82
N LYS A 136 10.21 -21.61 19.00
CA LYS A 136 11.49 -21.03 18.58
C LYS A 136 11.45 -19.51 18.71
N ASP A 137 12.58 -18.91 19.03
CA ASP A 137 12.70 -17.45 19.05
C ASP A 137 12.45 -16.86 17.65
N PHE A 138 12.01 -15.60 17.60
CA PHE A 138 11.84 -14.89 16.34
C PHE A 138 13.16 -14.84 15.55
N PRO A 139 13.19 -15.18 14.26
CA PRO A 139 14.43 -15.24 13.49
C PRO A 139 15.06 -13.85 13.39
N THR A 140 16.25 -13.68 13.95
CA THR A 140 17.00 -12.42 13.93
C THR A 140 17.96 -12.30 12.74
N GLU A 141 18.34 -13.44 12.13
CA GLU A 141 19.22 -13.49 10.97
C GLU A 141 18.49 -13.05 9.69
N PRO A 142 18.85 -11.92 9.06
CA PRO A 142 18.12 -11.37 7.92
C PRO A 142 18.03 -12.32 6.72
N LEU A 143 19.10 -13.08 6.44
CA LEU A 143 19.09 -14.05 5.35
C LEU A 143 18.15 -15.22 5.63
N GLU A 144 18.00 -15.62 6.89
CA GLU A 144 17.01 -16.62 7.27
C GLU A 144 15.60 -16.08 7.12
N GLN A 145 15.34 -14.84 7.59
CA GLN A 145 14.06 -14.16 7.39
C GLN A 145 13.68 -14.15 5.90
N LEU A 146 14.61 -13.77 5.03
CA LEU A 146 14.38 -13.69 3.59
C LEU A 146 14.05 -15.06 2.98
N ARG A 147 14.81 -16.10 3.36
CA ARG A 147 14.59 -17.47 2.90
C ARG A 147 13.21 -17.99 3.30
N LEU A 148 12.81 -17.76 4.55
CA LEU A 148 11.51 -18.15 5.06
C LEU A 148 10.38 -17.40 4.34
N ALA A 149 10.51 -16.08 4.13
CA ALA A 149 9.52 -15.28 3.43
C ALA A 149 9.32 -15.71 1.97
N ILE A 150 10.39 -16.04 1.24
CA ILE A 150 10.31 -16.60 -0.12
C ILE A 150 9.55 -17.93 -0.10
N GLY A 151 9.86 -18.82 0.85
CA GLY A 151 9.16 -20.10 1.00
C GLY A 151 7.67 -19.90 1.30
N ALA A 152 7.33 -18.93 2.15
CA ALA A 152 5.94 -18.61 2.48
C ALA A 152 5.16 -18.10 1.27
N VAL A 153 5.75 -17.23 0.44
CA VAL A 153 5.11 -16.76 -0.80
C VAL A 153 4.85 -17.92 -1.77
N PHE A 154 5.80 -18.82 -1.97
CA PHE A 154 5.54 -19.97 -2.82
C PHE A 154 4.45 -20.88 -2.27
N SER A 155 4.41 -21.05 -0.95
CA SER A 155 3.39 -21.85 -0.27
C SER A 155 2.00 -21.20 -0.37
N SER A 156 1.94 -19.86 -0.36
CA SER A 156 0.68 -19.11 -0.44
C SER A 156 -0.04 -19.31 -1.78
N TRP A 157 0.67 -19.67 -2.86
CA TRP A 157 0.03 -20.03 -4.14
C TRP A 157 -0.94 -21.20 -3.99
N ASN A 158 -0.68 -22.11 -3.06
CA ASN A 158 -1.51 -23.30 -2.84
C ASN A 158 -2.38 -23.21 -1.59
N ASN A 159 -2.56 -22.02 -1.01
CA ASN A 159 -3.52 -21.85 0.07
C ASN A 159 -4.96 -21.98 -0.46
N LYS A 160 -5.90 -22.31 0.45
CA LYS A 160 -7.31 -22.53 0.09
C LYS A 160 -7.91 -21.34 -0.65
N ARG A 161 -7.64 -20.12 -0.17
CA ARG A 161 -8.20 -18.89 -0.72
C ARG A 161 -7.74 -18.64 -2.16
N ALA A 162 -6.46 -18.86 -2.45
CA ALA A 162 -5.88 -18.71 -3.78
C ALA A 162 -6.41 -19.78 -4.75
N ILE A 163 -6.56 -21.04 -4.28
CA ILE A 163 -7.19 -22.12 -5.06
C ILE A 163 -8.64 -21.78 -5.41
N ASP A 164 -9.43 -21.38 -4.42
CA ASP A 164 -10.85 -21.02 -4.60
C ASP A 164 -10.99 -19.83 -5.56
N TYR A 165 -10.14 -18.80 -5.42
CA TYR A 165 -10.10 -17.66 -6.35
C TYR A 165 -9.76 -18.08 -7.78
N ARG A 166 -8.75 -18.94 -7.97
CA ARG A 166 -8.37 -19.43 -9.30
C ARG A 166 -9.48 -20.27 -9.93
N ASN A 167 -10.17 -21.10 -9.16
CA ASN A 167 -11.30 -21.88 -9.66
C ASN A 167 -12.44 -20.97 -10.14
N TYR A 168 -12.80 -19.97 -9.33
CA TYR A 168 -13.85 -19.00 -9.67
C TYR A 168 -13.51 -18.20 -10.93
N ASN A 169 -12.29 -17.68 -11.02
CA ASN A 169 -11.83 -16.86 -12.15
C ASN A 169 -11.26 -17.66 -13.33
N LYS A 170 -11.33 -19.01 -13.27
CA LYS A 170 -10.81 -19.92 -14.30
C LYS A 170 -9.33 -19.71 -14.63
N ILE A 171 -8.51 -19.41 -13.62
CA ILE A 171 -7.07 -19.21 -13.74
C ILE A 171 -6.35 -20.57 -13.63
N PRO A 172 -5.45 -20.92 -14.57
CA PRO A 172 -4.69 -22.17 -14.51
C PRO A 172 -3.82 -22.29 -13.25
N HIS A 173 -3.82 -23.47 -12.60
CA HIS A 173 -3.09 -23.72 -11.35
C HIS A 173 -1.57 -23.91 -11.57
N ASN A 174 -1.13 -24.24 -12.79
CA ASN A 174 0.25 -24.55 -13.14
C ASN A 174 1.15 -23.32 -13.38
N LEU A 175 0.63 -22.10 -13.19
CA LEU A 175 1.39 -20.86 -13.44
C LEU A 175 2.41 -20.55 -12.34
N GLY A 176 2.06 -20.86 -11.08
CA GLY A 176 2.84 -20.43 -9.91
C GLY A 176 2.72 -18.93 -9.62
N THR A 177 3.51 -18.46 -8.66
CA THR A 177 3.66 -17.05 -8.30
C THR A 177 5.14 -16.66 -8.27
N ALA A 178 5.46 -15.45 -8.67
CA ALA A 178 6.78 -14.87 -8.50
C ALA A 178 6.93 -14.25 -7.10
N VAL A 179 8.18 -14.09 -6.67
CA VAL A 179 8.54 -13.35 -5.45
C VAL A 179 9.30 -12.10 -5.87
N ASN A 180 8.75 -10.94 -5.54
CA ASN A 180 9.37 -9.64 -5.75
C ASN A 180 10.04 -9.21 -4.44
N ILE A 181 11.36 -9.08 -4.45
CA ILE A 181 12.15 -8.57 -3.34
C ILE A 181 12.56 -7.15 -3.69
N VAL A 182 12.02 -6.17 -2.97
CA VAL A 182 12.16 -4.75 -3.31
C VAL A 182 12.70 -4.00 -2.11
N THR A 183 13.73 -3.18 -2.29
CA THR A 183 14.25 -2.31 -1.21
C THR A 183 13.12 -1.50 -0.59
N MET A 184 13.10 -1.42 0.74
CA MET A 184 12.27 -0.45 1.44
C MET A 184 12.83 0.95 1.21
N VAL A 185 11.91 1.90 1.18
CA VAL A 185 12.19 3.34 1.17
C VAL A 185 11.34 4.00 2.23
N PHE A 186 11.86 5.06 2.84
CA PHE A 186 11.26 5.66 4.01
C PHE A 186 10.90 7.12 3.80
N GLY A 187 9.60 7.42 3.77
CA GLY A 187 9.07 8.79 3.68
C GLY A 187 9.12 9.57 5.00
N ASN A 188 9.66 8.97 6.06
CA ASN A 188 9.64 9.48 7.43
C ASN A 188 11.03 9.60 8.06
N MET A 189 12.02 9.95 7.25
CA MET A 189 13.40 10.23 7.66
C MET A 189 13.68 11.73 7.89
N GLY A 190 12.62 12.54 8.09
CA GLY A 190 12.72 13.99 8.20
C GLY A 190 11.77 14.73 7.25
N PHE A 191 11.83 16.06 7.27
CA PHE A 191 10.99 16.92 6.43
C PHE A 191 11.48 17.05 4.98
N ASP A 192 12.65 16.51 4.68
CA ASP A 192 13.14 16.27 3.32
C ASP A 192 12.62 14.92 2.74
N SER A 193 11.73 14.25 3.48
CA SER A 193 11.13 12.97 3.13
C SER A 193 9.59 13.03 3.21
N GLY A 194 8.91 12.14 2.49
CA GLY A 194 7.46 12.01 2.56
C GLY A 194 6.92 10.92 1.63
N THR A 195 5.61 10.73 1.61
CA THR A 195 4.94 9.75 0.76
C THR A 195 3.69 10.36 0.14
N GLY A 196 3.29 9.87 -1.03
CA GLY A 196 2.08 10.35 -1.68
C GLY A 196 1.46 9.36 -2.65
N VAL A 197 0.21 9.66 -2.98
CA VAL A 197 -0.58 8.97 -4.00
C VAL A 197 -1.07 10.03 -4.96
N ALA A 198 -0.92 9.81 -6.26
CA ALA A 198 -1.32 10.75 -7.28
C ALA A 198 -1.87 10.07 -8.52
N PHE A 199 -2.74 10.79 -9.21
CA PHE A 199 -3.37 10.42 -10.45
C PHE A 199 -2.88 11.37 -11.56
N THR A 200 -2.66 10.84 -12.76
CA THR A 200 -2.22 11.65 -13.92
C THR A 200 -3.31 12.62 -14.39
N ARG A 201 -4.58 12.30 -14.10
CA ARG A 201 -5.78 13.13 -14.32
C ARG A 201 -6.68 13.01 -13.09
N ASP A 202 -7.61 13.93 -12.91
CA ASP A 202 -8.56 13.89 -11.80
C ASP A 202 -9.48 12.65 -11.94
N PRO A 203 -9.48 11.70 -10.99
CA PRO A 203 -10.26 10.47 -11.09
C PRO A 203 -11.78 10.69 -10.90
N ALA A 204 -12.20 11.85 -10.38
CA ALA A 204 -13.59 12.21 -10.17
C ALA A 204 -14.18 12.93 -11.39
N THR A 205 -13.45 13.89 -11.97
CA THR A 205 -13.93 14.74 -13.07
C THR A 205 -13.41 14.34 -14.44
N GLY A 206 -12.25 13.68 -14.49
CA GLY A 206 -11.50 13.39 -15.71
C GLY A 206 -10.69 14.56 -16.25
N GLU A 207 -10.64 15.70 -15.54
CA GLU A 207 -9.84 16.85 -15.94
C GLU A 207 -8.35 16.44 -16.03
N LYS A 208 -7.67 16.88 -17.09
CA LYS A 208 -6.24 16.65 -17.28
C LYS A 208 -5.41 17.52 -16.34
N LYS A 209 -5.44 17.13 -15.07
CA LYS A 209 -4.78 17.81 -13.98
C LYS A 209 -4.12 16.77 -13.08
N PHE A 210 -2.85 16.99 -12.74
CA PHE A 210 -2.14 16.13 -11.80
C PHE A 210 -2.78 16.29 -10.42
N PHE A 211 -3.41 15.22 -9.93
CA PHE A 211 -4.29 15.24 -8.77
C PHE A 211 -3.77 14.26 -7.74
N GLY A 212 -3.71 14.63 -6.46
CA GLY A 212 -3.23 13.69 -5.46
C GLY A 212 -2.94 14.34 -4.12
N GLU A 213 -2.40 13.51 -3.24
CA GLU A 213 -2.16 13.81 -1.84
C GLU A 213 -0.74 13.43 -1.44
N PHE A 214 -0.15 14.20 -0.54
CA PHE A 214 1.20 13.99 -0.03
C PHE A 214 1.31 14.30 1.47
N LEU A 215 2.10 13.52 2.19
CA LEU A 215 2.45 13.75 3.59
C LEU A 215 3.97 13.80 3.78
N PHE A 216 4.46 14.90 4.35
CA PHE A 216 5.85 15.01 4.80
C PHE A 216 6.09 14.19 6.06
N ASN A 217 7.29 13.61 6.15
CA ASN A 217 7.74 12.84 7.29
C ASN A 217 6.70 11.78 7.70
N ALA A 218 6.29 10.94 6.75
CA ALA A 218 5.18 9.99 6.88
C ALA A 218 5.43 8.69 6.08
N GLN A 219 4.65 7.66 6.37
CA GLN A 219 4.60 6.41 5.60
C GLN A 219 3.27 6.27 4.85
N GLY A 220 3.23 5.39 3.85
CA GLY A 220 2.03 5.19 3.00
C GLY A 220 0.76 4.91 3.80
N GLU A 221 0.89 4.20 4.92
CA GLU A 221 -0.21 3.92 5.83
C GLU A 221 -0.83 5.19 6.42
N ASP A 222 -0.03 6.23 6.73
CA ASP A 222 -0.53 7.49 7.30
C ASP A 222 -1.42 8.25 6.30
N VAL A 223 -1.15 8.09 5.00
CA VAL A 223 -1.96 8.67 3.92
C VAL A 223 -3.33 7.99 3.86
N VAL A 224 -3.36 6.67 4.00
CA VAL A 224 -4.60 5.87 3.91
C VAL A 224 -5.43 5.95 5.20
N ALA A 225 -4.77 5.99 6.36
CA ALA A 225 -5.43 5.99 7.66
C ALA A 225 -6.15 7.31 7.99
N GLY A 226 -5.85 8.40 7.27
CA GLY A 226 -6.51 9.71 7.45
C GLY A 226 -6.25 10.37 8.81
N ILE A 227 -5.25 9.90 9.56
CA ILE A 227 -4.88 10.43 10.89
C ILE A 227 -4.30 11.85 10.76
N ARG A 228 -3.57 12.10 9.67
CA ARG A 228 -3.00 13.40 9.33
C ARG A 228 -3.71 13.93 8.09
N THR A 229 -4.04 15.21 8.08
CA THR A 229 -4.59 15.86 6.88
C THR A 229 -3.50 15.91 5.80
N PRO A 230 -3.67 15.21 4.67
CA PRO A 230 -2.71 15.26 3.59
C PRO A 230 -2.71 16.64 2.92
N LEU A 231 -1.54 17.03 2.42
CA LEU A 231 -1.42 18.19 1.56
C LEU A 231 -1.78 17.80 0.13
N LYS A 232 -2.21 18.76 -0.66
CA LYS A 232 -2.38 18.51 -2.09
C LYS A 232 -1.02 18.28 -2.73
N VAL A 233 -0.93 17.36 -3.69
CA VAL A 233 0.34 17.05 -4.37
C VAL A 233 0.92 18.28 -5.08
N GLU A 234 0.10 19.27 -5.47
CA GLU A 234 0.59 20.51 -6.07
C GLU A 234 1.40 21.37 -5.10
N GLU A 235 1.19 21.24 -3.79
CA GLU A 235 1.96 21.97 -2.78
C GLU A 235 3.43 21.51 -2.72
N LEU A 236 3.75 20.33 -3.26
CA LEU A 236 5.14 19.92 -3.48
C LEU A 236 5.88 20.87 -4.41
N LYS A 237 5.19 21.57 -5.32
CA LYS A 237 5.82 22.53 -6.23
C LYS A 237 6.51 23.66 -5.47
N GLU A 238 5.97 24.06 -4.32
CA GLU A 238 6.54 25.13 -3.49
C GLU A 238 7.63 24.60 -2.56
N LYS A 239 7.41 23.43 -1.96
CA LYS A 239 8.30 22.87 -0.92
C LYS A 239 9.46 22.04 -1.47
N MET A 240 9.27 21.34 -2.57
CA MET A 240 10.24 20.45 -3.22
C MET A 240 10.09 20.53 -4.76
N PRO A 241 10.38 21.69 -5.39
CA PRO A 241 10.10 21.93 -6.81
C PRO A 241 10.74 20.91 -7.75
N GLU A 242 11.97 20.49 -7.46
CA GLU A 242 12.69 19.50 -8.27
C GLU A 242 12.00 18.14 -8.25
N ILE A 243 11.55 17.68 -7.08
CA ILE A 243 10.81 16.44 -6.91
C ILE A 243 9.45 16.50 -7.59
N TYR A 244 8.73 17.61 -7.45
CA TYR A 244 7.45 17.80 -8.12
C TYR A 244 7.60 17.71 -9.64
N ASN A 245 8.60 18.41 -10.21
CA ASN A 245 8.85 18.39 -11.65
C ASN A 245 9.23 16.98 -12.14
N GLN A 246 10.08 16.28 -11.39
CA GLN A 246 10.45 14.89 -11.69
C GLN A 246 9.24 13.96 -11.64
N LEU A 247 8.38 14.10 -10.63
CA LEU A 247 7.17 13.30 -10.47
C LEU A 247 6.19 13.55 -11.62
N VAL A 248 5.98 14.81 -12.03
CA VAL A 248 5.13 15.16 -13.18
C VAL A 248 5.68 14.59 -14.49
N ASP A 249 6.99 14.65 -14.73
CA ASP A 249 7.60 14.03 -15.92
C ASP A 249 7.36 12.51 -15.95
N ILE A 250 7.62 11.83 -14.83
CA ILE A 250 7.38 10.39 -14.71
C ILE A 250 5.90 10.08 -14.95
N ALA A 251 4.99 10.82 -14.33
CA ALA A 251 3.55 10.62 -14.45
C ALA A 251 3.09 10.73 -15.92
N GLN A 252 3.58 11.72 -16.67
CA GLN A 252 3.27 11.86 -18.10
C GLN A 252 3.87 10.72 -18.95
N ARG A 253 5.07 10.25 -18.62
CA ARG A 253 5.70 9.11 -19.30
C ARG A 253 4.92 7.82 -19.06
N LEU A 254 4.47 7.60 -17.83
CA LEU A 254 3.63 6.45 -17.48
C LEU A 254 2.27 6.51 -18.19
N GLU A 255 1.61 7.67 -18.22
CA GLU A 255 0.34 7.85 -18.94
C GLU A 255 0.49 7.55 -20.44
N ARG A 256 1.56 8.04 -21.08
CA ARG A 256 1.85 7.76 -22.50
C ARG A 256 2.19 6.29 -22.74
N TYR A 257 2.99 5.68 -21.87
CA TYR A 257 3.43 4.30 -22.03
C TYR A 257 2.29 3.29 -21.88
N TYR A 258 1.52 3.42 -20.79
CA TYR A 258 0.33 2.59 -20.55
C TYR A 258 -0.88 3.04 -21.38
N ARG A 259 -0.74 4.19 -22.06
CA ARG A 259 -1.76 4.86 -22.85
C ARG A 259 -3.01 5.21 -22.06
N ASP A 260 -3.02 5.15 -20.73
CA ASP A 260 -4.20 5.29 -19.87
C ASP A 260 -3.89 6.11 -18.61
N MET A 261 -4.89 6.72 -17.99
CA MET A 261 -4.71 7.48 -16.76
C MET A 261 -4.16 6.56 -15.67
N GLN A 262 -3.10 7.00 -15.00
CA GLN A 262 -2.41 6.21 -13.99
C GLN A 262 -2.74 6.70 -12.58
N ASP A 263 -2.87 5.74 -11.67
CA ASP A 263 -2.81 5.88 -10.22
C ASP A 263 -1.42 5.44 -9.77
N ILE A 264 -0.71 6.33 -9.09
CA ILE A 264 0.73 6.27 -8.84
C ILE A 264 0.98 6.44 -7.34
N GLU A 265 1.75 5.52 -6.77
CA GLU A 265 2.26 5.62 -5.41
C GLU A 265 3.75 5.95 -5.45
N PHE A 266 4.19 6.91 -4.64
CA PHE A 266 5.57 7.35 -4.59
C PHE A 266 6.03 7.71 -3.18
N THR A 267 7.33 7.69 -2.96
CA THR A 267 7.98 8.10 -1.72
C THR A 267 9.19 8.97 -2.03
N VAL A 268 9.38 10.01 -1.23
CA VAL A 268 10.59 10.82 -1.20
C VAL A 268 11.38 10.39 0.02
N GLU A 269 12.58 9.84 -0.17
CA GLU A 269 13.51 9.53 0.92
C GLU A 269 14.70 10.47 0.80
N ARG A 270 14.84 11.42 1.74
CA ARG A 270 15.95 12.39 1.80
C ARG A 270 16.22 13.09 0.47
N GLY A 271 15.19 13.73 -0.08
CA GLY A 271 15.27 14.44 -1.35
C GLY A 271 15.44 13.56 -2.58
N LYS A 272 15.24 12.24 -2.48
CA LYS A 272 15.23 11.32 -3.63
C LYS A 272 13.85 10.74 -3.86
N LEU A 273 13.31 10.93 -5.07
CA LEU A 273 12.02 10.36 -5.49
C LEU A 273 12.15 8.87 -5.82
N TRP A 274 11.21 8.07 -5.33
CA TRP A 274 11.05 6.65 -5.61
C TRP A 274 9.62 6.37 -6.03
N MET A 275 9.45 5.71 -7.18
CA MET A 275 8.16 5.23 -7.66
C MET A 275 7.93 3.83 -7.10
N LEU A 276 6.81 3.63 -6.39
CA LEU A 276 6.51 2.37 -5.72
C LEU A 276 5.55 1.50 -6.52
N GLN A 277 4.53 2.14 -7.11
CA GLN A 277 3.50 1.45 -7.86
C GLN A 277 2.91 2.38 -8.91
N THR A 278 2.48 1.80 -10.01
CA THR A 278 1.59 2.44 -10.98
C THR A 278 0.56 1.40 -11.44
N ARG A 279 -0.65 1.85 -11.68
CA ARG A 279 -1.72 1.04 -12.28
C ARG A 279 -2.69 1.94 -13.02
N SER A 280 -3.52 1.35 -13.89
CA SER A 280 -4.70 2.06 -14.42
C SER A 280 -5.55 2.57 -13.26
N GLY A 281 -5.72 3.89 -13.21
CA GLY A 281 -6.39 4.52 -12.08
C GLY A 281 -7.89 4.25 -12.13
N LYS A 282 -8.46 3.83 -11.00
CA LYS A 282 -9.93 3.77 -10.87
C LYS A 282 -10.50 5.17 -10.93
N ARG A 283 -11.64 5.32 -11.60
CA ARG A 283 -12.24 6.62 -11.89
C ARG A 283 -13.76 6.51 -12.03
N THR A 284 -14.45 7.63 -11.90
CA THR A 284 -15.91 7.69 -12.13
C THR A 284 -16.24 7.44 -13.60
N ALA A 285 -17.50 7.12 -13.91
CA ALA A 285 -17.95 7.00 -15.29
C ALA A 285 -17.75 8.29 -16.10
N GLN A 286 -18.03 9.45 -15.48
CA GLN A 286 -17.80 10.76 -16.10
C GLN A 286 -16.32 10.95 -16.45
N ALA A 287 -15.44 10.65 -15.49
CA ALA A 287 -14.00 10.73 -15.71
C ALA A 287 -13.53 9.74 -16.79
N ALA A 288 -14.07 8.52 -16.82
CA ALA A 288 -13.74 7.53 -17.84
C ALA A 288 -14.02 8.03 -19.26
N VAL A 289 -15.21 8.60 -19.49
CA VAL A 289 -15.58 9.19 -20.78
C VAL A 289 -14.67 10.37 -21.13
N LYS A 290 -14.51 11.32 -20.20
CA LYS A 290 -13.67 12.52 -20.41
C LYS A 290 -12.24 12.16 -20.77
N VAL A 291 -11.63 11.25 -19.99
CA VAL A 291 -10.25 10.79 -20.21
C VAL A 291 -10.11 10.07 -21.55
N ALA A 292 -11.03 9.19 -21.91
CA ALA A 292 -10.98 8.46 -23.18
C ALA A 292 -11.07 9.42 -24.39
N VAL A 293 -11.97 10.41 -24.32
CA VAL A 293 -12.11 11.44 -25.36
C VAL A 293 -10.84 12.28 -25.47
N ASP A 294 -10.36 12.84 -24.35
CA ASP A 294 -9.15 13.67 -24.33
C ASP A 294 -7.94 12.93 -24.87
N MET A 295 -7.75 11.66 -24.48
CA MET A 295 -6.62 10.85 -24.96
C MET A 295 -6.70 10.57 -26.46
N ALA A 296 -7.91 10.46 -27.03
CA ALA A 296 -8.09 10.32 -28.47
C ALA A 296 -7.80 11.64 -29.21
N GLU A 297 -8.22 12.78 -28.65
CA GLU A 297 -7.90 14.11 -29.20
C GLU A 297 -6.41 14.44 -29.12
N GLU A 298 -5.74 14.00 -28.05
CA GLU A 298 -4.29 14.11 -27.86
C GLU A 298 -3.48 13.13 -28.74
N GLY A 299 -4.15 12.20 -29.43
CA GLY A 299 -3.51 11.18 -30.27
C GLY A 299 -2.77 10.08 -29.49
N ILE A 300 -3.03 9.92 -28.19
CA ILE A 300 -2.48 8.83 -27.36
C ILE A 300 -3.17 7.51 -27.71
N ILE A 301 -4.45 7.57 -28.07
CA ILE A 301 -5.26 6.42 -28.48
C ILE A 301 -6.10 6.74 -29.72
N SER A 302 -6.64 5.70 -30.37
CA SER A 302 -7.60 5.90 -31.47
C SER A 302 -9.01 6.12 -30.93
N LYS A 303 -9.92 6.58 -31.80
CA LYS A 303 -11.34 6.74 -31.45
C LYS A 303 -12.00 5.40 -31.12
N GLU A 304 -11.62 4.35 -31.83
CA GLU A 304 -12.11 2.98 -31.61
C GLU A 304 -11.64 2.44 -30.25
N GLU A 305 -10.39 2.70 -29.88
CA GLU A 305 -9.87 2.35 -28.55
C GLU A 305 -10.58 3.14 -27.45
N ALA A 306 -10.85 4.43 -27.66
CA ALA A 306 -11.58 5.26 -26.70
C ALA A 306 -12.98 4.70 -26.39
N VAL A 307 -13.70 4.19 -27.41
CA VAL A 307 -15.00 3.52 -27.20
C VAL A 307 -14.85 2.25 -26.36
N LEU A 308 -13.81 1.44 -26.60
CA LEU A 308 -13.59 0.19 -25.87
C LEU A 308 -13.15 0.39 -24.41
N ARG A 309 -12.70 1.59 -24.04
CA ARG A 309 -12.25 1.92 -22.67
C ARG A 309 -13.36 2.27 -21.71
N VAL A 310 -14.54 2.59 -22.22
CA VAL A 310 -15.71 2.89 -21.38
C VAL A 310 -16.55 1.63 -21.30
N GLU A 311 -16.58 1.01 -20.13
CA GLU A 311 -17.38 -0.20 -19.93
C GLU A 311 -18.88 0.15 -20.02
N PRO A 312 -19.73 -0.73 -20.59
CA PRO A 312 -21.18 -0.48 -20.63
C PRO A 312 -21.79 -0.18 -19.26
N SER A 313 -21.30 -0.85 -18.21
CA SER A 313 -21.71 -0.65 -16.81
C SER A 313 -21.40 0.76 -16.27
N GLN A 314 -20.40 1.44 -16.82
CA GLN A 314 -20.08 2.83 -16.45
C GLN A 314 -21.10 3.80 -17.06
N ILE A 315 -21.64 3.51 -18.24
CA ILE A 315 -22.71 4.32 -18.83
C ILE A 315 -23.96 4.29 -17.96
N ASP A 316 -24.32 3.14 -17.38
CA ASP A 316 -25.45 3.03 -16.46
C ASP A 316 -25.31 3.98 -15.25
N GLN A 317 -24.10 4.17 -14.73
CA GLN A 317 -23.85 5.11 -13.62
C GLN A 317 -24.13 6.56 -14.01
N LEU A 318 -23.92 6.94 -15.27
CA LEU A 318 -24.27 8.29 -15.77
C LEU A 318 -25.78 8.49 -15.85
N LEU A 319 -26.56 7.41 -15.91
CA LEU A 319 -28.02 7.42 -15.92
C LEU A 319 -28.61 7.38 -14.51
N HIS A 320 -27.78 7.28 -13.46
CA HIS A 320 -28.26 7.32 -12.08
C HIS A 320 -28.90 8.68 -11.76
N ARG A 321 -29.95 8.63 -10.93
CA ARG A 321 -30.63 9.83 -10.44
C ARG A 321 -29.63 10.72 -9.69
N GLN A 322 -29.73 12.01 -9.94
CA GLN A 322 -28.96 13.05 -9.23
C GLN A 322 -29.95 13.91 -8.43
N ILE A 323 -29.46 14.58 -7.39
CA ILE A 323 -30.24 15.65 -6.74
C ILE A 323 -30.22 16.85 -7.68
N ASP A 324 -31.40 17.42 -7.97
CA ASP A 324 -31.51 18.66 -8.71
C ASP A 324 -30.71 19.77 -7.98
N PRO A 325 -29.72 20.40 -8.64
CA PRO A 325 -28.91 21.47 -8.02
C PRO A 325 -29.73 22.65 -7.49
N SER A 326 -30.96 22.84 -8.00
CA SER A 326 -31.89 23.88 -7.56
C SER A 326 -32.80 23.45 -6.40
N ALA A 327 -32.77 22.18 -6.02
CA ALA A 327 -33.60 21.67 -4.93
C ALA A 327 -33.20 22.27 -3.59
N LYS A 328 -34.22 22.72 -2.83
CA LYS A 328 -34.03 23.09 -1.43
C LYS A 328 -33.88 21.82 -0.59
N VAL A 329 -32.68 21.58 -0.10
CA VAL A 329 -32.38 20.41 0.75
C VAL A 329 -32.07 20.84 2.18
N THR A 330 -32.56 20.08 3.15
CA THR A 330 -32.18 20.23 4.55
C THR A 330 -30.91 19.43 4.80
N VAL A 331 -29.77 20.12 4.82
CA VAL A 331 -28.47 19.48 5.10
C VAL A 331 -28.28 19.36 6.61
N ILE A 332 -28.17 18.13 7.12
CA ILE A 332 -27.95 17.86 8.55
C ILE A 332 -26.49 17.46 8.86
N ALA A 333 -25.71 17.05 7.85
CA ALA A 333 -24.32 16.63 8.00
C ALA A 333 -23.58 16.73 6.65
N LYS A 334 -22.24 16.73 6.71
CA LYS A 334 -21.34 16.68 5.55
C LYS A 334 -20.22 15.68 5.83
N GLY A 335 -19.92 14.81 4.85
CA GLY A 335 -18.84 13.83 4.90
C GLY A 335 -17.90 13.93 3.70
N LEU A 336 -17.07 12.90 3.52
CA LEU A 336 -16.20 12.75 2.35
C LEU A 336 -17.00 12.20 1.16
N ASN A 337 -16.74 12.72 -0.03
CA ASN A 337 -17.38 12.32 -1.30
C ASN A 337 -16.78 11.01 -1.85
N ALA A 338 -16.97 9.90 -1.11
CA ALA A 338 -16.34 8.61 -1.44
C ALA A 338 -16.83 7.97 -2.75
N SER A 339 -18.11 8.16 -3.11
CA SER A 339 -18.70 7.67 -4.36
C SER A 339 -19.76 8.65 -4.88
N PRO A 340 -19.81 8.94 -6.19
CA PRO A 340 -20.82 9.83 -6.76
C PRO A 340 -22.22 9.20 -6.77
N GLY A 341 -23.27 10.03 -6.77
CA GLY A 341 -24.67 9.63 -6.92
C GLY A 341 -25.60 10.20 -5.85
N ALA A 342 -26.91 10.13 -6.10
CA ALA A 342 -27.94 10.45 -5.13
C ALA A 342 -28.64 9.17 -4.65
N ALA A 343 -28.77 9.02 -3.33
CA ALA A 343 -29.50 7.91 -2.71
C ALA A 343 -30.65 8.44 -1.85
N THR A 344 -31.79 7.75 -1.89
CA THR A 344 -32.95 8.01 -1.04
C THR A 344 -33.43 6.70 -0.43
N GLY A 345 -33.65 6.66 0.88
CA GLY A 345 -34.09 5.44 1.54
C GLY A 345 -34.34 5.64 3.03
N LYS A 346 -34.73 4.57 3.71
CA LYS A 346 -34.82 4.52 5.17
C LYS A 346 -33.46 4.13 5.75
N ALA A 347 -33.05 4.78 6.84
CA ALA A 347 -31.85 4.39 7.55
C ALA A 347 -32.02 3.00 8.19
N VAL A 348 -31.01 2.15 8.04
CA VAL A 348 -30.92 0.81 8.62
C VAL A 348 -29.47 0.60 9.05
N PHE A 349 -29.29 -0.06 10.19
CA PHE A 349 -27.98 -0.17 10.86
C PHE A 349 -27.45 -1.62 10.85
N ASP A 350 -28.04 -2.47 10.00
CA ASP A 350 -27.69 -3.87 9.84
C ASP A 350 -27.78 -4.26 8.35
N ALA A 351 -26.77 -4.96 7.85
CA ALA A 351 -26.64 -5.26 6.42
C ALA A 351 -27.66 -6.30 5.93
N ASP A 352 -27.98 -7.30 6.77
CA ASP A 352 -28.95 -8.34 6.41
C ASP A 352 -30.35 -7.76 6.37
N LYS A 353 -30.71 -6.92 7.34
CA LYS A 353 -31.96 -6.17 7.35
C LYS A 353 -32.09 -5.20 6.18
N ALA A 354 -31.00 -4.57 5.77
CA ALA A 354 -30.98 -3.72 4.57
C ALA A 354 -31.32 -4.53 3.32
N LYS A 355 -30.78 -5.75 3.21
CA LYS A 355 -31.06 -6.68 2.10
C LYS A 355 -32.50 -7.15 2.10
N GLU A 356 -33.07 -7.49 3.27
CA GLU A 356 -34.48 -7.85 3.40
C GLU A 356 -35.43 -6.73 2.94
N TRP A 357 -35.08 -5.47 3.23
CA TRP A 357 -35.88 -4.30 2.82
C TRP A 357 -35.72 -3.93 1.34
N ALA A 358 -34.67 -4.44 0.68
CA ALA A 358 -34.39 -4.19 -0.73
C ALA A 358 -35.01 -5.24 -1.67
N ALA A 359 -35.42 -6.40 -1.13
CA ALA A 359 -36.21 -7.42 -1.81
C ALA A 359 -37.69 -7.04 -1.85
#